data_AF-A0A2T4WHY3-F1
#
_entry.id   AF-A0A2T4WHY3-F1
#
_cell.length_a   1.000
_cell.length_b   1.000
_cell.length_c   1.000
_cell.angle_alpha   90.00
_cell.angle_beta   90.00
_cell.angle_gamma   90.00
#
_symmetry.space_group_name_H-M   'P 1'
#
loop_
_entity.id
_entity.type
_entity.pdbx_description
1 polymer ?
#
loop_
_entity_poly.entity_id
_entity_poly.type
_entity_poly.pdbx_seq_one_letter_code
_entity_poly.pdbx_strand_id
1 'polypeptide(L)'
;MKSKNKRFLIQKKAFIRSQEMEKDNNFFTDKASIKTIDSKRIIYFVIAVLVFFLTEIGRNIYRPFIYTNQIDDYGIADSIGNSGGIIVQIFFMLAILNSPRKKVFRVIGFVVIGYMLYEILQPYLPRGVFDWKDIYGTLIGGVISLCVLFFIKKGVKNKVIYQFK
;
A
#
# COMPACT_ATOMS: atom_id res chain seq x y z
N MET A 1 51.04 -9.45 -18.63
CA MET A 1 50.09 -10.58 -18.47
C MET A 1 49.29 -10.56 -17.14
N LYS A 2 49.91 -10.23 -15.98
CA LYS A 2 49.22 -10.19 -14.66
C LYS A 2 48.07 -9.16 -14.52
N SER A 3 48.09 -8.02 -15.23
CA SER A 3 47.08 -6.95 -15.03
C SER A 3 45.71 -7.24 -15.68
N LYS A 4 45.68 -7.94 -16.83
CA LYS A 4 44.43 -8.36 -17.50
C LYS A 4 43.62 -9.36 -16.67
N ASN A 5 44.30 -10.30 -15.99
CA ASN A 5 43.64 -11.27 -15.11
C ASN A 5 42.99 -10.61 -13.89
N LYS A 6 43.62 -9.56 -13.33
CA LYS A 6 43.07 -8.81 -12.19
C LYS A 6 41.80 -8.05 -12.55
N ARG A 7 41.75 -7.41 -13.74
CA ARG A 7 40.54 -6.74 -14.25
C ARG A 7 39.39 -7.73 -14.50
N PHE A 8 39.68 -8.89 -15.06
CA PHE A 8 38.68 -9.94 -15.30
C PHE A 8 38.07 -10.46 -14.00
N LEU A 9 38.89 -10.72 -12.97
CA LEU A 9 38.43 -11.12 -11.64
C LEU A 9 37.56 -10.06 -10.95
N ILE A 10 37.90 -8.78 -11.10
CA ILE A 10 37.11 -7.66 -10.56
C ILE A 10 35.75 -7.57 -11.27
N GLN A 11 35.73 -7.65 -12.59
CA GLN A 11 34.48 -7.62 -13.37
C GLN A 11 33.60 -8.84 -13.06
N LYS A 12 34.19 -10.03 -12.94
CA LYS A 12 33.47 -11.25 -12.56
C LYS A 12 32.88 -11.15 -11.15
N LYS A 13 33.63 -10.62 -10.18
CA LYS A 13 33.10 -10.36 -8.82
C LYS A 13 31.99 -9.32 -8.83
N ALA A 14 32.12 -8.25 -9.60
CA ALA A 14 31.08 -7.24 -9.74
C ALA A 14 29.81 -7.81 -10.38
N PHE A 15 29.95 -8.65 -11.41
CA PHE A 15 28.84 -9.32 -12.08
C PHE A 15 28.13 -10.34 -11.18
N ILE A 16 28.88 -11.17 -10.45
CA ILE A 16 28.30 -12.11 -9.48
C ILE A 16 27.57 -11.34 -8.37
N ARG A 17 28.17 -10.25 -7.86
CA ARG A 17 27.55 -9.40 -6.84
C ARG A 17 26.29 -8.70 -7.37
N SER A 18 26.25 -8.28 -8.63
CA SER A 18 25.03 -7.73 -9.23
C SER A 18 23.93 -8.80 -9.38
N GLN A 19 24.30 -10.02 -9.75
CA GLN A 19 23.37 -11.15 -9.86
C GLN A 19 22.83 -11.58 -8.49
N GLU A 20 23.64 -11.55 -7.43
CA GLU A 20 23.20 -11.79 -6.05
C GLU A 20 22.28 -10.68 -5.53
N MET A 21 22.57 -9.41 -5.82
CA MET A 21 21.69 -8.29 -5.46
C MET A 21 20.36 -8.30 -6.24
N GLU A 22 20.34 -8.86 -7.45
CA GLU A 22 19.12 -9.02 -8.25
C GLU A 22 18.22 -10.13 -7.70
N LYS A 23 18.81 -11.20 -7.17
CA LYS A 23 18.11 -12.36 -6.57
C LYS A 23 17.37 -12.04 -5.26
N ASP A 24 17.69 -10.92 -4.62
CA ASP A 24 17.16 -10.50 -3.31
C ASP A 24 16.06 -9.43 -3.37
N ASN A 25 15.59 -9.08 -4.58
CA ASN A 25 14.61 -8.02 -4.82
C ASN A 25 13.31 -8.58 -5.41
N ASN A 26 12.20 -8.42 -4.70
CA ASN A 26 10.87 -8.83 -5.18
C ASN A 26 10.15 -7.70 -5.90
N PHE A 27 9.02 -8.01 -6.54
CA PHE A 27 8.23 -7.04 -7.32
C PHE A 27 7.81 -5.80 -6.48
N PHE A 28 7.52 -6.01 -5.18
CA PHE A 28 6.99 -4.99 -4.27
C PHE A 28 8.00 -4.33 -3.33
N THR A 29 9.09 -5.00 -2.98
CA THR A 29 10.09 -4.47 -2.02
C THR A 29 11.45 -5.16 -2.17
N ASP A 30 12.44 -4.69 -1.40
CA ASP A 30 13.79 -5.23 -1.31
C ASP A 30 13.99 -5.83 0.09
N LYS A 31 14.74 -6.94 0.21
CA LYS A 31 15.03 -7.54 1.54
C LYS A 31 15.63 -6.54 2.53
N ALA A 32 16.52 -5.67 2.06
CA ALA A 32 17.13 -4.63 2.89
C ALA A 32 16.10 -3.64 3.45
N SER A 33 15.06 -3.32 2.67
CA SER A 33 14.02 -2.38 3.06
C SER A 33 13.09 -2.96 4.12
N ILE A 34 12.75 -4.25 4.04
CA ILE A 34 11.94 -4.93 5.07
C ILE A 34 12.66 -4.89 6.43
N LYS A 35 13.99 -5.04 6.42
CA LYS A 35 14.84 -5.03 7.61
C LYS A 35 15.07 -3.64 8.21
N THR A 36 14.48 -2.57 7.67
CA THR A 36 14.62 -1.22 8.23
C THR A 36 13.30 -0.67 8.75
N ILE A 37 13.37 0.00 9.89
CA ILE A 37 12.30 0.86 10.41
C ILE A 37 12.75 2.28 10.16
N ASP A 38 11.97 3.03 9.39
CA ASP A 38 12.19 4.44 9.12
C ASP A 38 10.96 5.27 9.49
N SER A 39 11.14 6.59 9.55
CA SER A 39 10.06 7.50 9.94
C SER A 39 8.85 7.41 9.01
N LYS A 40 9.04 7.17 7.71
CA LYS A 40 7.91 7.05 6.76
C LYS A 40 7.10 5.79 7.01
N ARG A 41 7.77 4.67 7.30
CA ARG A 41 7.14 3.40 7.68
C ARG A 41 6.21 3.57 8.89
N ILE A 42 6.69 4.28 9.92
CA ILE A 42 5.88 4.57 11.11
C ILE A 42 4.68 5.45 10.74
N ILE A 43 4.89 6.50 9.95
CA ILE A 43 3.82 7.39 9.51
C ILE A 43 2.74 6.64 8.72
N TYR A 44 3.14 5.75 7.80
CA TYR A 44 2.18 4.92 7.06
C TYR A 44 1.38 4.02 8.00
N PHE A 45 2.02 3.41 9.00
CA PHE A 45 1.32 2.60 9.98
C PHE A 45 0.32 3.41 10.80
N VAL A 46 0.71 4.59 11.28
CA VAL A 46 -0.17 5.49 12.04
C VAL A 46 -1.37 5.92 11.18
N ILE A 47 -1.16 6.27 9.91
CA ILE A 47 -2.25 6.60 8.98
C ILE A 47 -3.20 5.41 8.83
N ALA A 48 -2.68 4.20 8.64
CA ALA A 48 -3.51 3.01 8.50
C ALA A 48 -4.40 2.79 9.75
N VAL A 49 -3.83 2.94 10.95
CA VAL A 49 -4.58 2.80 12.21
C VAL A 49 -5.64 3.90 12.36
N LEU A 50 -5.29 5.16 12.09
CA LEU A 50 -6.25 6.27 12.19
C LEU A 50 -7.40 6.11 11.22
N VAL A 51 -7.11 5.78 9.95
CA VAL A 51 -8.15 5.59 8.93
C VAL A 51 -8.98 4.35 9.22
N PHE A 52 -8.40 3.30 9.82
CA PHE A 52 -9.15 2.13 10.25
C PHE A 52 -10.24 2.50 11.25
N PHE A 53 -9.89 3.25 12.29
CA PHE A 53 -10.89 3.71 13.26
C PHE A 53 -11.92 4.66 12.64
N LEU A 54 -11.51 5.55 11.75
CA LEU A 54 -12.46 6.42 11.02
C LEU A 54 -13.42 5.60 10.14
N THR A 55 -12.92 4.55 9.49
CA THR A 55 -13.73 3.65 8.65
C THR A 55 -14.73 2.88 9.50
N GLU A 56 -14.31 2.36 10.65
CA GLU A 56 -15.19 1.62 11.55
C GLU A 56 -16.23 2.54 12.22
N ILE A 57 -15.88 3.78 12.57
CA ILE A 57 -16.86 4.81 12.95
C ILE A 57 -17.84 5.06 11.79
N GLY A 58 -17.30 5.16 10.58
CA GLY A 58 -18.08 5.30 9.34
C GLY A 58 -19.14 4.20 9.17
N ARG A 59 -18.74 2.96 9.37
CA ARG A 59 -19.61 1.78 9.20
C ARG A 59 -20.62 1.60 10.33
N ASN A 60 -20.20 1.82 11.58
CA ASN A 60 -21.00 1.47 12.75
C ASN A 60 -21.80 2.65 13.32
N ILE A 61 -21.46 3.89 12.96
CA ILE A 61 -22.15 5.10 13.46
C ILE A 61 -22.72 5.92 12.31
N TYR A 62 -21.88 6.35 11.36
CA TYR A 62 -22.31 7.25 10.28
C TYR A 62 -23.33 6.58 9.35
N ARG A 63 -23.03 5.38 8.83
CA ARG A 63 -23.94 4.66 7.92
C ARG A 63 -25.32 4.41 8.56
N PRO A 64 -25.44 3.84 9.78
CA PRO A 64 -26.74 3.70 10.43
C PRO A 64 -27.48 5.03 10.61
N PHE A 65 -26.76 6.10 10.98
CA PHE A 65 -27.36 7.43 11.11
C PHE A 65 -27.97 7.93 9.78
N ILE A 66 -27.24 7.80 8.67
CA ILE A 66 -27.74 8.19 7.34
C ILE A 66 -29.01 7.39 6.99
N TYR A 67 -28.99 6.07 7.17
CA TYR A 67 -30.14 5.23 6.84
C TYR A 67 -31.35 5.48 7.73
N THR A 68 -31.17 5.64 9.05
CA THR A 68 -32.28 5.89 9.99
C THR A 68 -32.93 7.25 9.74
N ASN A 69 -32.16 8.26 9.37
CA ASN A 69 -32.68 9.60 9.09
C ASN A 69 -33.09 9.81 7.62
N GLN A 70 -33.00 8.77 6.78
CA GLN A 70 -33.33 8.82 5.35
C GLN A 70 -32.59 9.96 4.60
N ILE A 71 -31.33 10.19 4.98
CA ILE A 71 -30.49 11.23 4.37
C ILE A 71 -29.95 10.67 3.05
N ASP A 72 -30.10 11.42 1.96
CA ASP A 72 -29.39 11.13 0.71
C ASP A 72 -27.99 11.73 0.78
N ASP A 73 -26.99 10.87 1.01
CA ASP A 73 -25.57 11.24 1.04
C ASP A 73 -24.83 10.87 -0.25
N TYR A 74 -25.58 10.64 -1.33
CA TYR A 74 -25.04 10.24 -2.63
C TYR A 74 -24.25 8.92 -2.62
N GLY A 75 -24.51 8.03 -1.65
CA GLY A 75 -23.90 6.69 -1.58
C GLY A 75 -22.55 6.64 -0.86
N ILE A 76 -22.21 7.68 -0.09
CA ILE A 76 -21.02 7.69 0.77
C ILE A 76 -21.16 6.61 1.85
N ALA A 77 -22.31 6.53 2.52
CA ALA A 77 -22.58 5.53 3.56
C ALA A 77 -22.41 4.10 3.04
N ASP A 78 -22.87 3.83 1.83
CA ASP A 78 -22.77 2.51 1.19
C ASP A 78 -21.31 2.13 0.92
N SER A 79 -20.52 3.07 0.39
CA SER A 79 -19.14 2.85 -0.06
C SER A 79 -18.06 3.15 1.00
N ILE A 80 -18.42 3.59 2.21
CA ILE A 80 -17.48 4.01 3.26
C ILE A 80 -16.53 2.88 3.68
N GLY A 81 -17.02 1.64 3.67
CA GLY A 81 -16.22 0.45 3.98
C GLY A 81 -15.09 0.25 2.98
N ASN A 82 -15.38 0.37 1.68
CA ASN A 82 -14.40 0.14 0.62
C ASN A 82 -13.46 1.33 0.43
N SER A 83 -13.99 2.55 0.44
CA SER A 83 -13.20 3.78 0.32
C SER A 83 -12.24 3.97 1.50
N GLY A 84 -12.67 3.68 2.73
CA GLY A 84 -11.80 3.68 3.91
C GLY A 84 -10.86 2.48 3.95
N GLY A 85 -11.40 1.28 3.71
CA GLY A 85 -10.66 0.02 3.77
C GLY A 85 -9.48 -0.04 2.79
N ILE A 86 -9.63 0.48 1.57
CA ILE A 86 -8.54 0.51 0.60
C ILE A 86 -7.39 1.43 1.07
N ILE A 87 -7.69 2.55 1.72
CA ILE A 87 -6.68 3.46 2.28
C ILE A 87 -5.92 2.75 3.39
N VAL A 88 -6.62 2.09 4.31
CA VAL A 88 -6.02 1.28 5.37
C VAL A 88 -5.09 0.24 4.78
N GLN A 89 -5.58 -0.56 3.83
CA GLN A 89 -4.83 -1.66 3.23
C GLN A 89 -3.57 -1.16 2.51
N ILE A 90 -3.66 -0.07 1.76
CA ILE A 90 -2.51 0.53 1.07
C ILE A 90 -1.44 0.95 2.07
N PHE A 91 -1.79 1.77 3.07
CA PHE A 91 -0.80 2.30 4.00
C PHE A 91 -0.25 1.23 4.93
N PHE A 92 -1.06 0.24 5.31
CA PHE A 92 -0.60 -0.91 6.07
C PHE A 92 0.39 -1.76 5.26
N MET A 93 0.11 -2.04 3.99
CA MET A 93 1.06 -2.75 3.11
C MET A 93 2.35 -1.99 2.91
N LEU A 94 2.29 -0.66 2.72
CA LEU A 94 3.50 0.16 2.62
C LEU A 94 4.30 0.18 3.92
N ALA A 95 3.63 0.11 5.07
CA ALA A 95 4.28 -0.02 6.36
C ALA A 95 4.92 -1.40 6.57
N ILE A 96 4.29 -2.49 6.14
CA ILE A 96 4.86 -3.83 6.25
C ILE A 96 6.05 -4.00 5.32
N LEU A 97 5.85 -3.67 4.04
CA LEU A 97 6.84 -3.94 2.99
C LEU A 97 7.99 -2.94 2.99
N ASN A 98 7.78 -1.76 3.56
CA ASN A 98 8.70 -0.62 3.49
C ASN A 98 9.18 -0.36 2.04
N SER A 99 8.24 -0.35 1.09
CA SER A 99 8.56 -0.38 -0.33
C SER A 99 9.40 0.83 -0.78
N PRO A 100 10.49 0.61 -1.53
CA PRO A 100 11.29 1.69 -2.12
C PRO A 100 10.46 2.61 -3.02
N ARG A 101 10.90 3.86 -3.18
CA ARG A 101 10.16 4.93 -3.89
C ARG A 101 9.56 4.50 -5.24
N LYS A 102 10.28 3.71 -6.03
CA LYS A 102 9.85 3.21 -7.36
C LYS A 102 8.82 2.08 -7.29
N LYS A 103 8.78 1.30 -6.20
CA LYS A 103 7.91 0.12 -6.04
C LYS A 103 6.59 0.43 -5.32
N VAL A 104 6.50 1.57 -4.61
CA VAL A 104 5.27 2.01 -3.91
C VAL A 104 4.04 2.02 -4.83
N PHE A 105 4.17 2.53 -6.05
CA PHE A 105 3.03 2.60 -6.99
C PHE A 105 2.57 1.21 -7.46
N ARG A 106 3.47 0.21 -7.49
CA ARG A 106 3.10 -1.17 -7.80
C ARG A 106 2.26 -1.78 -6.69
N VAL A 107 2.59 -1.49 -5.43
CA VAL A 107 1.78 -1.92 -4.27
C VAL A 107 0.39 -1.31 -4.35
N ILE A 108 0.30 0.00 -4.61
CA ILE A 108 -1.00 0.68 -4.72
C ILE A 108 -1.83 0.11 -5.85
N GLY A 109 -1.26 0.01 -7.06
CA GLY A 109 -1.97 -0.57 -8.20
C GLY A 109 -2.42 -2.00 -7.95
N PHE A 110 -1.57 -2.83 -7.35
CA PHE A 110 -1.92 -4.22 -7.01
C PHE A 110 -3.07 -4.29 -6.01
N VAL A 111 -3.06 -3.46 -4.97
CA VAL A 111 -4.10 -3.45 -3.94
C VAL A 111 -5.44 -2.93 -4.51
N VAL A 112 -5.41 -1.84 -5.29
CA VAL A 112 -6.63 -1.27 -5.93
C VAL A 112 -7.24 -2.25 -6.93
N ILE A 113 -6.44 -2.80 -7.85
CA ILE A 113 -6.93 -3.78 -8.82
C ILE A 113 -7.42 -5.04 -8.10
N GLY A 114 -6.70 -5.50 -7.08
CA GLY A 114 -7.09 -6.66 -6.29
C GLY A 114 -8.45 -6.48 -5.59
N TYR A 115 -8.70 -5.32 -4.98
CA TYR A 115 -10.00 -5.00 -4.38
C TYR A 115 -11.11 -4.91 -5.42
N MET A 116 -10.88 -4.26 -6.56
CA MET A 116 -11.89 -4.22 -7.64
C MET A 116 -12.22 -5.61 -8.17
N LEU A 117 -11.22 -6.47 -8.35
CA LEU A 117 -11.43 -7.86 -8.75
C LEU A 117 -12.18 -8.65 -7.67
N TYR A 118 -11.86 -8.42 -6.40
CA TYR A 118 -12.58 -9.02 -5.28
C TYR A 118 -14.06 -8.64 -5.30
N GLU A 119 -14.38 -7.36 -5.51
CA GLU A 119 -15.75 -6.87 -5.67
C GLU A 119 -16.49 -7.56 -6.82
N ILE A 120 -15.87 -7.62 -8.00
CA ILE A 120 -16.47 -8.30 -9.17
C ILE A 120 -16.68 -9.80 -8.91
N LEU A 121 -15.81 -10.42 -8.10
CA LEU A 121 -15.91 -11.84 -7.74
C LEU A 121 -16.92 -12.11 -6.62
N GLN A 122 -17.36 -11.10 -5.87
CA GLN A 122 -18.26 -11.28 -4.72
C GLN A 122 -19.53 -12.11 -5.02
N PRO A 123 -20.22 -11.98 -6.17
CA PRO A 123 -21.40 -12.80 -6.49
C PRO A 123 -21.11 -14.30 -6.59
N TYR A 124 -19.84 -14.66 -6.83
CA TYR A 124 -19.38 -16.04 -6.92
C TYR A 124 -18.80 -16.55 -5.58
N LEU A 125 -18.67 -15.68 -4.58
CA LEU A 125 -18.15 -16.00 -3.26
C LEU A 125 -19.29 -16.11 -2.24
N PRO A 126 -19.15 -16.94 -1.19
CA PRO A 126 -20.16 -17.05 -0.15
C PRO A 126 -20.30 -15.72 0.60
N ARG A 127 -21.52 -15.18 0.63
CA ARG A 127 -21.95 -13.97 1.38
C ARG A 127 -21.57 -12.61 0.78
N GLY A 128 -21.07 -12.55 -0.46
CA GLY A 128 -20.77 -11.30 -1.15
C GLY A 128 -21.89 -10.84 -2.07
N VAL A 129 -22.05 -9.52 -2.23
CA VAL A 129 -22.94 -8.90 -3.24
C VAL A 129 -22.11 -7.86 -3.98
N PHE A 130 -22.11 -7.94 -5.31
CA PHE A 130 -21.47 -6.92 -6.12
C PHE A 130 -22.22 -5.59 -6.02
N ASP A 131 -21.50 -4.53 -5.62
CA ASP A 131 -22.00 -3.15 -5.62
C ASP A 131 -21.06 -2.22 -6.40
N TRP A 132 -21.61 -1.49 -7.37
CA TRP A 132 -20.87 -0.48 -8.12
C TRP A 132 -20.35 0.65 -7.23
N LYS A 133 -21.07 1.00 -6.15
CA LYS A 133 -20.64 2.01 -5.18
C LYS A 133 -19.33 1.62 -4.50
N ASP A 134 -19.11 0.33 -4.28
CA ASP A 134 -17.88 -0.21 -3.70
C ASP A 134 -16.69 -0.18 -4.66
N ILE A 135 -16.93 -0.35 -5.97
CA ILE A 135 -15.92 -0.10 -7.01
C ILE A 135 -15.53 1.38 -7.03
N TYR A 136 -16.50 2.29 -7.04
CA TYR A 136 -16.22 3.73 -7.02
C TYR A 136 -15.52 4.15 -5.72
N GLY A 137 -15.96 3.62 -4.58
CA GLY A 137 -15.32 3.83 -3.28
C GLY A 137 -13.86 3.40 -3.29
N THR A 138 -13.56 2.22 -3.85
CA THR A 138 -12.19 1.72 -4.02
C THR A 138 -11.32 2.68 -4.85
N LEU A 139 -11.84 3.17 -5.98
CA LEU A 139 -11.12 4.11 -6.84
C LEU A 139 -10.85 5.45 -6.13
N ILE A 140 -11.88 6.01 -5.46
CA ILE A 140 -11.76 7.26 -4.71
C ILE A 140 -10.74 7.11 -3.58
N GLY A 141 -10.83 6.05 -2.79
CA GLY A 141 -9.87 5.78 -1.70
C GLY A 141 -8.44 5.55 -2.23
N GLY A 142 -8.30 4.92 -3.39
CA GLY A 142 -7.02 4.80 -4.10
C GLY A 142 -6.42 6.16 -4.49
N VAL A 143 -7.23 7.06 -5.05
CA VAL A 143 -6.82 8.43 -5.39
C VAL A 143 -6.43 9.23 -4.14
N ILE A 144 -7.24 9.17 -3.08
CA ILE A 144 -6.94 9.80 -1.79
C ILE A 144 -5.60 9.30 -1.25
N SER A 145 -5.36 7.98 -1.31
CA SER A 145 -4.09 7.38 -0.88
C SER A 145 -2.90 7.89 -1.67
N LEU A 146 -3.05 8.08 -2.99
CA LEU A 146 -2.01 8.68 -3.84
C LEU A 146 -1.73 10.13 -3.43
N CYS A 147 -2.76 10.94 -3.20
CA CYS A 147 -2.62 12.32 -2.74
C CYS A 147 -1.86 12.38 -1.40
N VAL A 148 -2.29 11.60 -0.40
CA VAL A 148 -1.64 11.52 0.91
C VAL A 148 -0.18 11.07 0.78
N LEU A 149 0.08 10.05 -0.05
CA LEU A 149 1.43 9.59 -0.32
C LEU A 149 2.32 10.70 -0.92
N PHE A 150 1.80 11.50 -1.86
CA PHE A 150 2.54 12.62 -2.43
C PHE A 150 2.88 13.67 -1.37
N PHE A 151 1.94 14.02 -0.50
CA PHE A 151 2.18 14.92 0.62
C PHE A 151 3.29 14.40 1.54
N ILE A 152 3.25 13.13 1.93
CA ILE A 152 4.30 12.53 2.78
C ILE A 152 5.64 12.53 2.07
N LYS A 153 5.68 12.14 0.80
CA LYS A 153 6.93 12.10 0.02
C LYS A 153 7.58 13.48 -0.11
N LYS A 154 6.77 14.54 -0.24
CA LYS A 154 7.22 15.93 -0.37
C LYS A 154 7.59 16.57 0.98
N GLY A 155 6.79 16.36 2.01
CA GLY A 155 6.90 17.04 3.31
C GLY A 155 7.79 16.34 4.33
N VAL A 156 7.96 15.01 4.24
CA VAL A 156 8.65 14.24 5.28
C VAL A 156 10.02 13.76 4.81
N LYS A 157 11.06 14.16 5.54
CA LYS A 157 12.42 13.61 5.39
C LYS A 157 12.45 12.18 5.94
N ASN A 158 12.95 11.23 5.15
CA ASN A 158 13.06 9.84 5.64
C ASN A 158 14.30 9.69 6.50
N LYS A 159 14.14 9.18 7.72
CA LYS A 159 15.24 8.87 8.63
C LYS A 159 15.12 7.41 9.06
N VAL A 160 16.19 6.63 8.84
CA VAL A 160 16.28 5.27 9.38
C VAL A 160 16.43 5.36 10.89
N ILE A 161 15.54 4.67 11.61
CA ILE A 161 15.48 4.64 13.06
C ILE A 161 16.17 3.37 13.57
N TYR A 162 15.87 2.23 12.94
CA TYR A 162 16.42 0.94 13.33
C TYR A 162 16.63 0.05 12.10
N GLN A 163 17.67 -0.79 12.15
CA GLN A 163 17.95 -1.79 11.14
C GLN A 163 18.20 -3.14 11.82
N PHE A 164 17.38 -4.13 11.46
CA PHE A 164 17.55 -5.51 11.91
C PHE A 164 18.78 -6.12 11.23
N LYS A 165 19.61 -6.83 12.00
CA LYS A 165 20.75 -7.59 11.50
C LYS A 165 20.25 -8.83 10.76
#